data_AF-A0A3C1Y805-F1
#
_entry.id   AF-A0A3C1Y805-F1
#
_cell.length_a   1.000
_cell.length_b   1.000
_cell.length_c   1.000
_cell.angle_alpha   90.00
_cell.angle_beta   90.00
_cell.angle_gamma   90.00
#
_symmetry.space_group_name_H-M   'P 1'
#
loop_
_entity.id
_entity.type
_entity.pdbx_description
1 polymer ?
#
loop_
_entity_poly.entity_id
_entity_poly.type
_entity_poly.pdbx_seq_one_letter_code
_entity_poly.pdbx_strand_id
1 'polypeptide(L)' 'HIINGHVPVRTTRGESPIRANGMLMVIDGGFAKAYHDTTGIAGYTLVYHSRGLQLVQHE' A
#
# COMPACT_ATOMS: atom_id res chain seq x y z
N HIS A 1 -9.46 -11.52 -0.76
CA HIS A 1 -8.84 -10.20 -0.97
C HIS A 1 -7.93 -10.28 -2.18
N ILE A 2 -7.92 -9.23 -3.00
CA ILE A 2 -7.03 -9.05 -4.14
C ILE A 2 -5.85 -8.21 -3.66
N ILE A 3 -4.63 -8.73 -3.83
CA ILE A 3 -3.40 -8.00 -3.53
C ILE A 3 -2.80 -7.51 -4.85
N ASN A 4 -2.61 -6.21 -4.98
CA ASN A 4 -1.99 -5.61 -6.15
C ASN A 4 -0.67 -4.93 -5.79
N GLY A 5 0.32 -5.09 -6.67
CA GLY A 5 1.59 -4.37 -6.63
C GLY A 5 1.77 -3.54 -7.90
N HIS A 6 2.98 -3.04 -8.14
CA HIS A 6 3.40 -2.29 -9.33
C HIS A 6 2.90 -0.85 -9.45
N VAL A 7 1.68 -0.53 -9.00
CA VAL A 7 1.13 0.82 -9.08
C VAL A 7 1.23 1.51 -7.70
N PRO A 8 2.03 2.57 -7.57
CA PRO A 8 2.27 3.23 -6.28
C PRO A 8 1.01 3.95 -5.78
N VAL A 9 0.74 3.84 -4.48
CA VAL A 9 -0.32 4.60 -3.80
C VAL A 9 0.14 6.02 -3.52
N ARG A 10 -0.57 7.02 -4.03
CA ARG A 10 -0.28 8.45 -3.84
C ARG A 10 -0.84 8.94 -2.50
N THR A 11 -0.24 8.49 -1.40
CA THR A 11 -0.68 8.81 -0.04
C THR A 11 -0.69 10.32 0.22
N THR A 12 0.27 11.06 -0.35
CA THR A 12 0.32 12.54 -0.33
C THR A 12 -0.91 13.23 -0.94
N ARG A 13 -1.65 12.54 -1.81
CA ARG A 13 -2.90 13.02 -2.43
C ARG A 13 -4.15 12.46 -1.75
N GLY A 14 -4.01 11.80 -0.59
CA GLY A 14 -5.11 11.18 0.14
C GLY A 14 -5.59 9.86 -0.47
N GLU A 15 -4.82 9.24 -1.35
CA GLU A 15 -5.20 7.95 -1.93
C GLU A 15 -5.10 6.83 -0.89
N SER A 16 -6.13 5.98 -0.81
CA SER A 16 -6.15 4.83 0.09
C SER A 16 -5.52 3.59 -0.57
N PRO A 17 -4.69 2.83 0.16
CA PRO A 17 -4.20 1.53 -0.29
C PRO A 17 -5.32 0.47 -0.28
N ILE A 18 -6.41 0.70 0.45
CA ILE A 18 -7.59 -0.16 0.50
C ILE A 18 -8.67 0.43 -0.40
N ARG A 19 -9.09 -0.34 -1.42
CA ARG A 19 -10.05 0.06 -2.44
C ARG A 19 -11.11 -1.02 -2.63
N ALA A 20 -12.08 -0.76 -3.52
CA ALA A 20 -13.12 -1.72 -3.88
C ALA A 20 -13.83 -2.32 -2.65
N ASN A 21 -14.26 -1.46 -1.73
CA ASN A 21 -14.96 -1.85 -0.51
C ASN A 21 -14.20 -2.88 0.35
N GLY A 22 -12.87 -2.73 0.48
CA GLY A 22 -12.03 -3.63 1.28
C GLY A 22 -11.55 -4.89 0.55
N MET A 23 -11.96 -5.07 -0.71
CA MET A 23 -11.57 -6.25 -1.49
C MET A 23 -10.19 -6.11 -2.13
N LEU A 24 -9.75 -4.89 -2.45
CA LEU A 24 -8.47 -4.63 -3.11
C LEU A 24 -7.50 -3.95 -2.13
N MET A 25 -6.34 -4.57 -1.95
CA MET A 25 -5.23 -4.04 -1.16
C MET A 25 -4.04 -3.79 -2.09
N VAL A 26 -3.59 -2.54 -2.15
CA VAL A 26 -2.40 -2.15 -2.90
C VAL A 26 -1.23 -2.09 -1.92
N ILE A 27 -0.22 -2.95 -2.13
CA ILE A 27 0.94 -3.08 -1.24
C ILE A 27 2.17 -2.35 -1.76
N ASP A 28 2.06 -1.68 -2.92
CA ASP A 28 3.16 -0.94 -3.51
C ASP A 28 3.15 0.51 -3.03
N GLY A 29 4.21 0.88 -2.33
CA GLY A 29 4.53 2.27 -2.05
C GLY A 29 6.02 2.43 -2.12
N GLY A 30 6.46 3.49 -2.80
CA GLY A 30 7.74 4.17 -2.67
C GLY A 30 9.08 3.42 -2.71
N PHE A 31 9.16 2.09 -2.67
CA PHE A 31 10.41 1.38 -2.40
C PHE A 31 11.49 1.69 -3.44
N ALA A 32 11.09 1.94 -4.68
CA ALA A 32 11.95 2.58 -5.66
C ALA A 32 12.02 4.08 -5.40
N LYS A 33 13.24 4.62 -5.28
CA LYS A 33 13.53 6.06 -5.05
C LYS A 33 12.75 7.01 -5.96
N ALA A 34 12.42 6.60 -7.18
CA ALA A 34 11.61 7.36 -8.14
C ALA A 34 10.15 7.58 -7.69
N TYR A 35 9.59 6.73 -6.83
CA TYR A 35 8.21 6.83 -6.34
C TYR A 35 8.12 7.41 -4.92
N HIS A 36 9.24 7.61 -4.22
CA HIS A 36 9.26 8.19 -2.88
C HIS A 36 8.64 9.60 -2.85
N ASP A 37 9.05 10.47 -3.79
CA ASP A 37 8.51 11.83 -3.93
C ASP A 37 7.02 11.85 -4.30
N THR A 38 6.55 10.79 -4.98
CA THR A 38 5.15 10.68 -5.44
C THR A 38 4.22 10.14 -4.36
N THR A 39 4.71 9.23 -3.52
CA THR A 39 3.91 8.49 -2.52
C THR A 39 4.03 9.06 -1.11
N GLY A 40 5.17 9.66 -0.77
CA GLY A 40 5.45 10.22 0.55
C GLY A 40 5.72 9.19 1.64
N ILE A 41 5.90 7.92 1.29
CA ILE A 41 6.15 6.79 2.20
C ILE A 41 7.13 5.81 1.55
N ALA A 42 7.94 5.08 2.32
CA ALA A 42 8.78 4.00 1.81
C ALA A 42 8.00 2.80 1.30
N GLY A 43 6.78 2.56 1.81
CA GLY A 43 5.87 1.55 1.27
C GLY A 43 4.91 0.91 2.27
N TYR A 44 4.25 -0.14 1.81
CA TYR A 44 3.36 -0.97 2.63
C TYR A 44 3.88 -2.39 2.78
N THR A 45 3.63 -3.00 3.92
CA THR A 45 3.82 -4.43 4.16
C THR A 45 2.49 -5.05 4.55
N LEU A 46 2.13 -6.14 3.89
CA LEU A 46 0.96 -6.92 4.24
C LEU A 46 1.38 -8.11 5.11
N VAL A 47 0.83 -8.18 6.32
CA VAL A 47 0.98 -9.31 7.23
C VAL A 47 -0.30 -10.14 7.21
N TYR A 48 -0.16 -11.43 6.91
CA TYR A 48 -1.27 -12.39 6.93
C TYR A 48 -1.07 -13.42 8.04
N HIS A 49 -2.11 -13.66 8.84
CA HIS A 49 -2.10 -14.67 9.89
C HIS A 49 -3.52 -15.17 10.19
N SER A 50 -3.64 -16.17 11.07
CA SER A 50 -4.92 -16.84 11.39
C SER A 50 -6.04 -15.91 11.89
N ARG A 51 -5.71 -14.71 12.38
CA ARG A 51 -6.67 -13.71 12.86
C ARG A 51 -7.05 -12.65 11.82
N GLY A 52 -6.48 -12.69 10.61
CA GLY A 52 -6.78 -11.75 9.53
C GLY A 52 -5.56 -11.16 8.83
N LEU A 53 -5.79 -10.05 8.12
CA LEU A 53 -4.82 -9.29 7.33
C LEU A 53 -4.54 -7.96 8.01
N GLN A 54 -3.27 -7.56 8.07
CA GLN A 54 -2.84 -6.25 8.55
C GLN A 54 -1.97 -5.58 7.49
N LEU A 55 -2.26 -4.31 7.19
CA LEU A 55 -1.46 -3.50 6.28
C LEU A 55 -0.68 -2.48 7.11
N VAL A 56 0.65 -2.53 7.04
CA VAL A 56 1.56 -1.68 7.81
C VAL A 56 2.24 -0.70 6.86
N GLN A 57 2.20 0.59 7.19
CA GLN A 57 2.91 1.66 6.47
C GLN A 57 4.28 1.91 7.10
N HIS A 58 5.29 2.17 6.28
CA HIS A 58 6.62 2.61 6.72
C HIS A 58 7.01 3.91 6.02
N GLU A 59 7.78 4.75 6.70
CA GLU A 59 8.33 6.00 6.17
C GLU A 59 9.59 5.80 5.33
#